data_AF-A0A9E6B307-F1
#
_entry.id   AF-A0A9E6B307-F1
#
_cell.length_a   1.000
_cell.length_b   1.000
_cell.length_c   1.000
_cell.angle_alpha   90.00
_cell.angle_beta   90.00
_cell.angle_gamma   90.00
#
_symmetry.space_group_name_H-M   'P 1'
#
loop_
_entity.id
_entity.type
_entity.pdbx_description
1 polymer ?
#
loop_
_entity_poly.entity_id
_entity_poly.type
_entity_poly.pdbx_seq_one_letter_code
_entity_poly.pdbx_strand_id
1 'polypeptide(L)'
;MSRKARQYKTTTLRKLDTLSSNQCTAPSCNNPLIAKDKETNLSKICHIEAVSPGGARFNPDMTDDDRRHYNNLILLCDECHRIIDNPINELNYTVGLLKEWKKEHELKRLTTFNSNISLLKPIIKAISNLSLDEVKNLDDTTLVFNIQHKIDYNSIIRNKFLIENYKIYYTKINTLYNELEKQGSFKQENFLRNIRNMYLKIKGKYVNNESNPLKIIQENSDNIIEDLEQELIDCCVSYNTESEIYHEDILFGVSVIIVDAFMRCKIMECPV
;
A
#
# COMPACT_ATOMS: atom_id res chain seq x y z
N MET A 1 -11.94 22.44 12.06
CA MET A 1 -11.19 21.32 11.44
C MET A 1 -11.28 20.12 12.35
N SER A 2 -11.57 18.96 11.80
CA SER A 2 -11.62 17.70 12.55
C SER A 2 -10.21 17.33 13.05
N ARG A 3 -10.10 16.89 14.31
CA ARG A 3 -8.85 16.32 14.85
C ARG A 3 -8.45 15.02 14.12
N LYS A 4 -9.40 14.34 13.48
CA LYS A 4 -9.20 13.02 12.84
C LYS A 4 -8.22 13.06 11.68
N ALA A 5 -8.21 14.12 10.87
CA ALA A 5 -7.32 14.25 9.70
C ALA A 5 -5.82 14.28 10.04
N ARG A 6 -5.44 14.52 11.31
CA ARG A 6 -4.04 14.44 11.79
C ARG A 6 -3.79 13.25 12.72
N GLN A 7 -4.78 12.37 12.90
CA GLN A 7 -4.64 11.12 13.65
C GLN A 7 -4.26 10.00 12.67
N TYR A 8 -2.98 9.94 12.33
CA TYR A 8 -2.46 8.93 11.40
C TYR A 8 -2.53 7.53 12.01
N LYS A 9 -2.88 6.53 11.18
CA LYS A 9 -2.81 5.12 11.60
C LYS A 9 -1.34 4.73 11.82
N THR A 10 -1.06 3.87 12.79
CA THR A 10 0.30 3.37 13.06
C THR A 10 0.93 2.73 11.82
N THR A 11 0.15 2.00 11.03
CA THR A 11 0.59 1.41 9.76
C THR A 11 0.97 2.47 8.73
N THR A 12 0.21 3.57 8.63
CA THR A 12 0.53 4.71 7.76
C THR A 12 1.87 5.35 8.15
N LEU A 13 2.08 5.61 9.45
CA LEU A 13 3.33 6.20 9.94
C LEU A 13 4.53 5.30 9.63
N ARG A 14 4.44 4.02 9.99
CA ARG A 14 5.51 3.04 9.72
C ARG A 14 5.82 2.95 8.23
N LYS A 15 4.78 2.91 7.38
CA LYS A 15 4.95 2.86 5.92
C LYS A 15 5.66 4.10 5.38
N LEU A 16 5.32 5.29 5.88
CA LEU A 16 6.03 6.53 5.54
C LEU A 16 7.51 6.44 5.95
N ASP A 17 7.78 6.08 7.20
CA ASP A 17 9.13 6.01 7.75
C ASP A 17 10.00 5.02 6.95
N THR A 18 9.52 3.79 6.75
CA THR A 18 10.18 2.74 5.98
C THR A 18 10.54 3.19 4.57
N LEU A 19 9.57 3.76 3.86
CA LEU A 19 9.74 4.09 2.44
C LEU A 19 10.52 5.39 2.23
N SER A 20 10.55 6.28 3.22
CA SER A 20 11.43 7.46 3.20
C SER A 20 12.91 7.11 3.28
N SER A 21 13.26 5.95 3.87
CA SER A 21 14.65 5.55 4.14
C SER A 21 15.44 6.60 4.93
N ASN A 22 14.76 7.31 5.84
CA ASN A 22 15.31 8.42 6.62
C ASN A 22 15.91 9.55 5.76
N GLN A 23 15.46 9.71 4.51
CA GLN A 23 15.90 10.75 3.59
C GLN A 23 14.71 11.59 3.11
N CYS A 24 14.92 12.91 3.03
CA CYS A 24 13.93 13.83 2.48
C CYS A 24 13.45 13.38 1.09
N THR A 25 12.15 13.38 0.86
CA THR A 25 11.55 12.98 -0.42
C THR A 25 11.72 14.03 -1.54
N ALA A 26 12.06 15.27 -1.20
CA ALA A 26 12.24 16.32 -2.22
C ALA A 26 13.41 15.98 -3.18
N PRO A 27 13.23 16.12 -4.50
CA PRO A 27 14.30 15.89 -5.47
C PRO A 27 15.54 16.71 -5.16
N SER A 28 16.70 16.09 -5.35
CA SER A 28 18.01 16.70 -5.10
C SER A 28 18.29 17.12 -3.65
N CYS A 29 17.40 16.80 -2.70
CA CYS A 29 17.62 17.01 -1.28
C CYS A 29 18.24 15.77 -0.64
N ASN A 30 19.38 15.93 0.04
CA ASN A 30 20.05 14.85 0.78
C ASN A 30 19.92 15.02 2.30
N ASN A 31 19.00 15.86 2.76
CA ASN A 31 18.82 16.11 4.19
C ASN A 31 18.30 14.83 4.87
N PRO A 32 18.92 14.41 5.99
CA PRO A 32 18.45 13.27 6.74
C PRO A 32 17.18 13.64 7.52
N LEU A 33 16.32 12.65 7.72
CA LEU A 33 15.08 12.76 8.50
C LEU A 33 15.25 12.34 9.95
N ILE A 34 16.40 11.76 10.29
CA ILE A 34 16.81 11.43 11.66
C ILE A 34 18.12 12.15 11.95
N ALA A 35 18.24 12.76 13.12
CA ALA A 35 19.43 13.49 13.50
C ALA A 35 20.63 12.57 13.76
N LYS A 36 21.80 13.18 13.96
CA LYS A 36 23.06 12.46 14.19
C LYS A 36 23.05 11.57 15.44
N ASP A 37 22.21 11.89 16.42
CA ASP A 37 21.99 11.11 17.63
C ASP A 37 21.22 9.80 17.37
N LYS A 38 20.65 9.62 16.17
CA LYS A 38 19.80 8.49 15.77
C LYS A 38 18.48 8.36 16.54
N GLU A 39 18.13 9.37 17.35
CA GLU A 39 16.94 9.38 18.20
C GLU A 39 15.98 10.52 17.82
N THR A 40 16.52 11.68 17.44
CA THR A 40 15.70 12.85 17.15
C THR A 40 15.12 12.78 15.73
N ASN A 41 13.79 12.76 15.64
CA ASN A 41 13.05 12.83 14.38
C ASN A 41 13.04 14.28 13.85
N LEU A 42 13.65 14.50 12.67
CA LEU A 42 13.72 15.78 11.96
C LEU A 42 12.66 15.90 10.85
N SER A 43 11.91 14.83 10.61
CA SER A 43 10.95 14.74 9.53
C SER A 43 9.69 15.56 9.79
N LYS A 44 9.05 15.99 8.71
CA LYS A 44 7.73 16.60 8.70
C LYS A 44 6.80 15.77 7.82
N ILE A 45 5.72 15.28 8.42
CA ILE A 45 4.60 14.69 7.69
C ILE A 45 3.83 15.84 7.05
N CYS A 46 3.98 15.97 5.73
CA CYS A 46 3.34 17.02 4.94
C CYS A 46 2.13 16.43 4.23
N HIS A 47 1.03 17.19 4.20
CA HIS A 47 -0.11 16.83 3.39
C HIS A 47 0.11 17.36 1.97
N ILE A 48 -0.06 16.51 0.97
CA ILE A 48 -0.01 16.92 -0.43
C ILE A 48 -1.19 17.86 -0.73
N GLU A 49 -2.39 17.45 -0.32
CA GLU A 49 -3.61 18.27 -0.30
C GLU A 49 -3.93 18.62 1.16
N ALA A 50 -3.91 19.92 1.50
CA ALA A 50 -3.94 20.38 2.89
C ALA A 50 -5.18 19.92 3.68
N VAL A 51 -5.04 19.84 5.01
CA VAL A 51 -6.15 19.50 5.92
C VAL A 51 -7.24 20.59 5.99
N SER A 52 -6.83 21.82 5.72
CA SER A 52 -7.49 23.04 6.20
C SER A 52 -7.99 23.87 5.02
N PRO A 53 -9.24 24.36 5.03
CA PRO A 53 -9.66 25.40 4.09
C PRO A 53 -8.69 26.59 4.13
N GLY A 54 -8.24 27.05 2.95
CA GLY A 54 -7.21 28.09 2.83
C GLY A 54 -5.77 27.61 3.01
N GLY A 55 -5.55 26.31 3.26
CA GLY A 55 -4.22 25.69 3.17
C GLY A 55 -3.85 25.35 1.73
N ALA A 56 -2.55 25.15 1.49
CA ALA A 56 -2.02 24.87 0.15
C ALA A 56 -2.71 23.66 -0.49
N ARG A 57 -3.22 23.82 -1.71
CA ARG A 57 -3.88 22.78 -2.50
C ARG A 57 -5.06 22.12 -1.78
N PHE A 58 -5.80 22.88 -0.96
CA PHE A 58 -6.97 22.33 -0.25
C PHE A 58 -8.03 21.83 -1.23
N ASN A 59 -8.41 20.56 -1.08
CA ASN A 59 -9.50 19.94 -1.81
C ASN A 59 -10.72 19.77 -0.89
N PRO A 60 -11.88 20.39 -1.20
CA PRO A 60 -13.09 20.29 -0.37
C PRO A 60 -13.73 18.89 -0.40
N ASP A 61 -13.47 18.10 -1.43
CA ASP A 61 -14.10 16.79 -1.63
C ASP A 61 -13.43 15.67 -0.83
N MET A 62 -12.28 15.94 -0.20
CA MET A 62 -11.57 14.96 0.62
C MET A 62 -12.17 14.78 2.01
N THR A 63 -12.41 13.52 2.38
CA THR A 63 -12.75 13.14 3.75
C THR A 63 -11.53 13.20 4.67
N ASP A 64 -11.75 13.17 5.99
CA ASP A 64 -10.64 13.08 6.96
C ASP A 64 -9.78 11.82 6.77
N ASP A 65 -10.40 10.71 6.33
CA ASP A 65 -9.69 9.47 6.07
C ASP A 65 -8.81 9.60 4.82
N ASP A 66 -9.29 10.27 3.77
CA ASP A 66 -8.47 10.58 2.58
C ASP A 66 -7.30 11.50 2.94
N ARG A 67 -7.54 12.51 3.80
CA ARG A 67 -6.50 13.47 4.20
C ARG A 67 -5.36 12.81 4.96
N ARG A 68 -5.68 11.90 5.88
CA ARG A 68 -4.68 11.18 6.70
C ARG A 68 -4.14 9.91 6.04
N HIS A 69 -4.58 9.59 4.82
CA HIS A 69 -4.16 8.39 4.11
C HIS A 69 -2.73 8.54 3.58
N TYR A 70 -1.98 7.44 3.57
CA TYR A 70 -0.58 7.37 3.11
C TYR A 70 -0.33 8.05 1.75
N ASN A 71 -1.27 7.94 0.80
CA ASN A 71 -1.13 8.53 -0.53
C ASN A 71 -1.32 10.05 -0.59
N ASN A 72 -1.82 10.66 0.48
CA ASN A 72 -1.85 12.12 0.64
C ASN A 72 -0.68 12.64 1.50
N LEU A 73 0.22 11.77 1.96
CA LEU A 73 1.28 12.13 2.90
C LEU A 73 2.67 11.94 2.28
N ILE A 74 3.54 12.92 2.51
CA ILE A 74 4.94 12.93 2.08
C ILE A 74 5.84 13.35 3.25
N LEU A 75 6.98 12.69 3.41
CA LEU A 75 7.96 13.00 4.45
C LEU A 75 9.04 13.93 3.90
N LEU A 76 9.16 15.12 4.48
CA LEU A 76 10.14 16.12 4.07
C LEU A 76 10.98 16.58 5.26
N CYS A 77 12.17 17.10 4.98
CA CYS A 77 12.89 17.89 5.97
C CYS A 77 12.16 19.23 6.21
N ASP A 78 12.48 19.86 7.33
CA ASP A 78 11.86 21.11 7.77
C ASP A 78 11.97 22.25 6.73
N GLU A 79 13.09 22.33 6.01
CA GLU A 79 13.31 23.30 4.93
C GLU A 79 12.37 23.06 3.74
N CYS A 80 12.39 21.86 3.15
CA CYS A 80 11.55 21.53 2.00
C CYS A 80 10.06 21.63 2.32
N HIS A 81 9.64 21.24 3.53
CA HIS A 81 8.27 21.41 4.00
C HIS A 81 7.83 22.88 3.94
N ARG A 82 8.64 23.80 4.48
CA ARG A 82 8.31 25.24 4.43
C ARG A 82 8.30 25.80 3.02
N ILE A 83 9.16 25.30 2.13
CA ILE A 83 9.20 25.74 0.73
C ILE A 83 7.90 25.40 0.00
N ILE A 84 7.39 24.18 0.14
CA ILE A 84 6.20 23.71 -0.60
C ILE A 84 4.87 24.26 -0.07
N ASP A 85 4.85 24.67 1.21
CA ASP A 85 3.69 25.24 1.89
C ASP A 85 3.70 26.77 1.88
N ASN A 86 4.75 27.41 1.36
CA ASN A 86 4.77 28.85 1.15
C ASN A 86 3.75 29.21 0.05
N PRO A 87 2.75 30.08 0.33
CA PRO A 87 1.73 30.46 -0.65
C PRO A 87 2.30 31.03 -1.96
N ILE A 88 3.46 31.69 -1.91
CA ILE A 88 4.13 32.25 -3.10
C ILE A 88 4.56 31.12 -4.06
N ASN A 89 4.87 29.94 -3.52
CA ASN A 89 5.36 28.81 -4.29
C ASN A 89 4.27 27.80 -4.67
N GLU A 90 3.03 27.97 -4.22
CA GLU A 90 1.98 26.96 -4.34
C GLU A 90 1.74 26.51 -5.79
N LEU A 91 1.80 27.45 -6.75
CA LEU A 91 1.66 27.16 -8.17
C LEU A 91 2.81 26.31 -8.74
N ASN A 92 4.00 26.38 -8.14
CA ASN A 92 5.17 25.60 -8.55
C ASN A 92 5.15 24.17 -7.96
N TYR A 93 4.42 23.97 -6.86
CA TYR A 93 4.34 22.69 -6.16
C TYR A 93 2.92 22.14 -6.21
N THR A 94 2.52 21.66 -7.40
CA THR A 94 1.18 21.09 -7.61
C THR A 94 1.02 19.73 -6.94
N VAL A 95 -0.24 19.29 -6.74
CA VAL A 95 -0.58 17.95 -6.22
C VAL A 95 0.09 16.85 -7.06
N GLY A 96 0.07 16.99 -8.39
CA GLY A 96 0.69 16.04 -9.31
C GLY A 96 2.19 15.93 -9.10
N LEU A 97 2.88 17.07 -8.98
CA LEU A 97 4.33 17.11 -8.77
C LEU A 97 4.74 16.46 -7.44
N LEU A 98 4.03 16.76 -6.34
CA LEU A 98 4.34 16.18 -5.04
C LEU A 98 4.08 14.66 -5.00
N LYS A 99 3.03 14.18 -5.69
CA LYS A 99 2.77 12.74 -5.86
C LYS A 99 3.87 12.08 -6.71
N GLU A 100 4.40 12.78 -7.71
CA GLU A 100 5.54 12.34 -8.51
C GLU A 100 6.82 12.24 -7.67
N TRP A 101 7.15 13.26 -6.86
CA TRP A 101 8.30 13.22 -5.95
C TRP A 101 8.26 12.00 -5.02
N LYS A 102 7.09 11.79 -4.39
CA LYS A 102 6.84 10.62 -3.54
C LYS A 102 7.10 9.32 -4.31
N LYS A 103 6.51 9.18 -5.49
CA LYS A 103 6.65 8.00 -6.34
C LYS A 103 8.11 7.74 -6.73
N GLU A 104 8.84 8.77 -7.18
CA GLU A 104 10.24 8.60 -7.60
C GLU A 104 11.17 8.23 -6.45
N HIS A 105 10.99 8.85 -5.28
CA HIS A 105 11.78 8.54 -4.10
C HIS A 105 11.56 7.10 -3.63
N GLU A 106 10.29 6.70 -3.55
CA GLU A 106 9.91 5.34 -3.23
C GLU A 106 10.47 4.38 -4.28
N LEU A 107 10.36 4.70 -5.58
CA LEU A 107 10.93 3.88 -6.65
C LEU A 107 12.45 3.70 -6.53
N LYS A 108 13.20 4.73 -6.15
CA LYS A 108 14.64 4.60 -5.87
C LYS A 108 14.87 3.58 -4.75
N ARG A 109 14.11 3.67 -3.66
CA ARG A 109 14.17 2.67 -2.58
C ARG A 109 13.81 1.27 -3.08
N LEU A 110 12.76 1.15 -3.89
CA LEU A 110 12.30 -0.09 -4.50
C LEU A 110 13.37 -0.73 -5.41
N THR A 111 14.18 0.06 -6.13
CA THR A 111 15.31 -0.45 -6.91
C THR A 111 16.46 -0.96 -6.04
N THR A 112 16.73 -0.35 -4.88
CA THR A 112 17.71 -0.86 -3.91
C THR A 112 17.22 -2.14 -3.24
N PHE A 113 15.92 -2.20 -2.89
CA PHE A 113 15.27 -3.36 -2.27
C PHE A 113 15.03 -4.53 -3.23
N ASN A 114 14.97 -4.27 -4.53
CA ASN A 114 14.84 -5.28 -5.59
C ASN A 114 15.95 -6.35 -5.57
N SER A 115 17.02 -6.12 -4.82
CA SER A 115 18.12 -7.06 -4.55
C SER A 115 17.74 -8.16 -3.55
N ASN A 116 16.61 -8.04 -2.83
CA ASN A 116 16.29 -8.88 -1.67
C ASN A 116 14.87 -9.49 -1.77
N ILE A 117 14.55 -10.09 -2.92
CA ILE A 117 13.29 -10.85 -3.12
C ILE A 117 13.12 -12.01 -2.13
N SER A 118 14.23 -12.45 -1.53
CA SER A 118 14.30 -13.34 -0.38
C SER A 118 13.42 -12.87 0.78
N LEU A 119 13.24 -11.55 0.98
CA LEU A 119 12.41 -10.99 2.06
C LEU A 119 10.90 -11.26 1.87
N LEU A 120 10.46 -11.55 0.64
CA LEU A 120 9.07 -11.96 0.40
C LEU A 120 8.84 -13.43 0.78
N LYS A 121 9.88 -14.27 0.84
CA LYS A 121 9.74 -15.71 1.13
C LYS A 121 9.10 -15.97 2.50
N PRO A 122 9.56 -15.33 3.59
CA PRO A 122 8.93 -15.51 4.91
C PRO A 122 7.47 -15.05 4.94
N ILE A 123 7.15 -13.96 4.25
CA ILE A 123 5.78 -13.41 4.14
C ILE A 123 4.87 -14.39 3.40
N ILE A 124 5.34 -14.92 2.27
CA ILE A 124 4.63 -15.95 1.50
C ILE A 124 4.39 -17.20 2.35
N LYS A 125 5.40 -17.64 3.10
CA LYS A 125 5.30 -18.79 4.00
C LYS A 125 4.26 -18.56 5.11
N ALA A 126 4.27 -17.38 5.74
CA ALA A 126 3.33 -17.01 6.79
C ALA A 126 1.87 -17.12 6.30
N ILE A 127 1.56 -16.54 5.15
CA ILE A 127 0.21 -16.56 4.55
C ILE A 127 -0.16 -17.95 4.03
N SER A 128 0.80 -18.73 3.53
CA SER A 128 0.56 -20.09 3.01
C SER A 128 0.16 -21.07 4.12
N ASN A 129 0.68 -20.89 5.34
CA ASN A 129 0.41 -21.78 6.48
C ASN A 129 -0.99 -21.61 7.10
N LEU A 130 -1.85 -20.77 6.52
CA LEU A 130 -3.21 -20.52 7.01
C LEU A 130 -4.21 -21.67 6.77
N SER A 131 -3.86 -22.77 6.08
CA SER A 131 -4.86 -23.79 5.74
C SER A 131 -5.15 -24.77 6.88
N LEU A 132 -6.33 -24.64 7.49
CA LEU A 132 -7.19 -25.78 7.83
C LEU A 132 -8.24 -25.92 6.72
N ASP A 133 -8.34 -27.14 6.20
CA ASP A 133 -9.35 -27.69 5.28
C ASP A 133 -9.16 -27.58 3.75
N GLU A 134 -9.31 -28.75 3.13
CA GLU A 134 -9.29 -29.04 1.69
C GLU A 134 -10.61 -28.60 1.03
N VAL A 135 -10.56 -27.67 0.07
CA VAL A 135 -11.66 -27.43 -0.86
C VAL A 135 -11.13 -27.25 -2.29
N LYS A 136 -11.84 -27.89 -3.23
CA LYS A 136 -11.49 -28.07 -4.64
C LYS A 136 -11.44 -26.76 -5.46
N ASN A 137 -10.49 -26.80 -6.37
CA ASN A 137 -10.06 -25.93 -7.47
C ASN A 137 -11.08 -24.93 -8.04
N LEU A 138 -10.56 -23.74 -8.38
CA LEU A 138 -11.18 -22.75 -9.26
C LEU A 138 -10.15 -22.33 -10.32
N ASP A 139 -10.54 -22.46 -11.60
CA ASP A 139 -9.73 -22.20 -12.79
C ASP A 139 -9.04 -20.83 -12.78
N ASP A 140 -7.75 -20.84 -13.14
CA ASP A 140 -6.89 -19.66 -13.19
C ASP A 140 -6.62 -19.26 -14.65
N THR A 141 -7.50 -18.43 -15.23
CA THR A 141 -7.22 -17.72 -16.47
C THR A 141 -6.50 -16.42 -16.12
N THR A 142 -5.19 -16.39 -16.36
CA THR A 142 -4.37 -15.18 -16.21
C THR A 142 -4.69 -14.21 -17.34
N LEU A 143 -5.76 -13.46 -17.20
CA LEU A 143 -6.05 -12.30 -18.06
C LEU A 143 -5.22 -11.12 -17.55
N VAL A 144 -4.35 -10.61 -18.42
CA VAL A 144 -3.73 -9.29 -18.28
C VAL A 144 -4.85 -8.26 -18.40
N PHE A 145 -5.61 -8.06 -17.33
CA PHE A 145 -6.60 -7.00 -17.29
C PHE A 145 -5.89 -5.66 -17.43
N ASN A 146 -6.52 -4.74 -18.16
CA ASN A 146 -6.15 -3.34 -18.08
C ASN A 146 -6.36 -2.89 -16.63
N ILE A 147 -5.28 -2.79 -15.86
CA ILE A 147 -5.29 -2.43 -14.43
C ILE A 147 -6.13 -1.16 -14.21
N GLN A 148 -6.07 -0.22 -15.15
CA GLN A 148 -6.85 1.01 -15.09
C GLN A 148 -8.35 0.72 -15.15
N HIS A 149 -8.79 -0.14 -16.07
CA HIS A 149 -10.19 -0.54 -16.18
C HIS A 149 -10.70 -1.18 -14.89
N LYS A 150 -9.90 -2.01 -14.22
CA LYS A 150 -10.28 -2.63 -12.94
C LYS A 150 -10.32 -1.62 -11.78
N ILE A 151 -9.38 -0.68 -11.75
CA ILE A 151 -9.37 0.44 -10.78
C ILE A 151 -10.66 1.26 -10.93
N ASP A 152 -11.00 1.63 -12.15
CA ASP A 152 -12.18 2.44 -12.46
C ASP A 152 -13.47 1.67 -12.15
N TYR A 153 -13.55 0.41 -12.56
CA TYR A 153 -14.69 -0.48 -12.29
C TYR A 153 -14.98 -0.65 -10.80
N ASN A 154 -13.94 -0.69 -9.96
CA ASN A 154 -14.10 -0.78 -8.51
C ASN A 154 -14.13 0.59 -7.83
N SER A 155 -14.05 1.71 -8.55
CA SER A 155 -14.01 3.05 -7.96
C SER A 155 -12.91 3.23 -6.90
N ILE A 156 -11.72 2.64 -7.15
CA ILE A 156 -10.58 2.76 -6.24
C ILE A 156 -9.94 4.14 -6.38
N ILE A 157 -9.87 4.88 -5.27
CA ILE A 157 -9.36 6.25 -5.24
C ILE A 157 -8.08 6.29 -4.42
N ARG A 158 -8.16 5.96 -3.12
CA ARG A 158 -7.03 6.11 -2.21
C ARG A 158 -5.92 5.16 -2.55
N ASN A 159 -6.18 3.90 -2.91
CA ASN A 159 -5.16 2.87 -3.16
C ASN A 159 -4.64 2.84 -4.61
N LYS A 160 -5.17 3.69 -5.51
CA LYS A 160 -4.78 3.73 -6.93
C LYS A 160 -3.26 3.87 -7.12
N PHE A 161 -2.64 4.84 -6.47
CA PHE A 161 -1.20 5.10 -6.61
C PHE A 161 -0.33 3.93 -6.10
N LEU A 162 -0.79 3.25 -5.06
CA LEU A 162 -0.11 2.07 -4.52
C LEU A 162 -0.12 0.94 -5.55
N ILE A 163 -1.29 0.67 -6.15
CA ILE A 163 -1.44 -0.33 -7.22
C ILE A 163 -0.54 0.02 -8.41
N GLU A 164 -0.53 1.27 -8.84
CA GLU A 164 0.30 1.71 -9.96
C GLU A 164 1.80 1.65 -9.68
N ASN A 165 2.23 1.91 -8.45
CA ASN A 165 3.64 1.90 -8.07
C ASN A 165 4.16 0.48 -7.91
N TYR A 166 3.37 -0.43 -7.32
CA TYR A 166 3.84 -1.79 -7.05
C TYR A 166 3.52 -2.81 -8.14
N LYS A 167 2.73 -2.47 -9.18
CA LYS A 167 2.51 -3.37 -10.33
C LYS A 167 3.81 -3.83 -11.01
N ILE A 168 4.88 -3.03 -10.91
CA ILE A 168 6.20 -3.37 -11.47
C ILE A 168 6.80 -4.63 -10.85
N TYR A 169 6.33 -5.05 -9.66
CA TYR A 169 6.79 -6.26 -8.99
C TYR A 169 6.18 -7.54 -9.54
N TYR A 170 5.14 -7.45 -10.36
CA TYR A 170 4.41 -8.61 -10.87
C TYR A 170 5.33 -9.67 -11.52
N THR A 171 6.26 -9.26 -12.38
CA THR A 171 7.20 -10.20 -13.03
C THR A 171 8.13 -10.87 -12.03
N LYS A 172 8.58 -10.14 -11.02
CA LYS A 172 9.51 -10.63 -9.99
C LYS A 172 8.82 -11.60 -9.05
N ILE A 173 7.59 -11.30 -8.65
CA ILE A 173 6.76 -12.19 -7.85
C ILE A 173 6.50 -13.50 -8.60
N ASN A 174 6.21 -13.45 -9.91
CA ASN A 174 6.08 -14.66 -10.73
C ASN A 174 7.35 -15.52 -10.70
N THR A 175 8.52 -14.91 -10.86
CA THR A 175 9.80 -15.63 -10.75
C THR A 175 9.94 -16.28 -9.37
N LEU A 176 9.63 -15.55 -8.30
CA LEU A 176 9.71 -16.06 -6.94
C LEU A 176 8.76 -17.23 -6.69
N TYR A 177 7.51 -17.14 -7.16
CA TYR A 177 6.55 -18.24 -7.06
C TYR A 177 7.07 -19.47 -7.79
N ASN A 178 7.56 -19.33 -9.02
CA ASN A 178 8.14 -20.45 -9.78
C ASN A 178 9.33 -21.09 -9.06
N GLU A 179 10.19 -20.30 -8.41
CA GLU A 179 11.30 -20.82 -7.61
C GLU A 179 10.82 -21.60 -6.39
N LEU A 180 9.86 -21.06 -5.65
CA LEU A 180 9.30 -21.70 -4.45
C LEU A 180 8.52 -22.98 -4.79
N GLU A 181 7.79 -23.00 -5.90
CA GLU A 181 7.09 -24.20 -6.36
C GLU A 181 8.05 -25.32 -6.77
N LYS A 182 9.17 -24.98 -7.42
CA LYS A 182 10.23 -25.95 -7.74
C LYS A 182 10.88 -26.57 -6.49
N GLN A 183 10.90 -25.84 -5.37
CA GLN A 183 11.39 -26.34 -4.09
C GLN A 183 10.37 -27.26 -3.38
N GLY A 184 9.14 -27.36 -3.89
CA GLY A 184 8.12 -28.31 -3.42
C GLY A 184 7.40 -27.93 -2.13
N SER A 185 7.84 -26.89 -1.42
CA SER A 185 7.27 -26.43 -0.13
C SER A 185 6.15 -25.40 -0.29
N PHE A 186 5.80 -25.05 -1.53
CA PHE A 186 4.87 -23.97 -1.86
C PHE A 186 4.00 -24.33 -3.06
N LYS A 187 2.74 -23.89 -3.03
CA LYS A 187 1.81 -23.94 -4.16
C LYS A 187 1.17 -22.57 -4.31
N GLN A 188 1.42 -21.92 -5.46
CA GLN A 188 0.94 -20.58 -5.74
C GLN A 188 -0.58 -20.49 -5.65
N GLU A 189 -1.28 -21.50 -6.17
CA GLU A 189 -2.75 -21.57 -6.12
C GLU A 189 -3.28 -21.54 -4.69
N ASN A 190 -2.69 -22.32 -3.77
CA ASN A 190 -3.09 -22.35 -2.37
C ASN A 190 -2.89 -20.99 -1.69
N PHE A 191 -1.75 -20.35 -1.93
CA PHE A 191 -1.44 -19.04 -1.40
C PHE A 191 -2.43 -17.97 -1.89
N LEU A 192 -2.69 -17.91 -3.20
CA LEU A 192 -3.66 -16.98 -3.79
C LEU A 192 -5.09 -17.27 -3.30
N ARG A 193 -5.44 -18.55 -3.07
CA ARG A 193 -6.71 -18.95 -2.47
C ARG A 193 -6.86 -18.44 -1.05
N ASN A 194 -5.82 -18.51 -0.22
CA ASN A 194 -5.86 -17.98 1.15
C ASN A 194 -6.15 -16.48 1.16
N ILE A 195 -5.46 -15.72 0.30
CA ILE A 195 -5.72 -14.27 0.15
C ILE A 195 -7.15 -14.01 -0.31
N ARG A 196 -7.63 -14.77 -1.32
CA ARG A 196 -9.00 -14.65 -1.80
C ARG A 196 -10.03 -14.93 -0.70
N ASN A 197 -9.81 -15.96 0.10
CA ASN A 197 -10.70 -16.32 1.20
C ASN A 197 -10.75 -15.21 2.27
N MET A 198 -9.60 -14.62 2.61
CA MET A 198 -9.54 -13.49 3.52
C MET A 198 -10.28 -12.28 2.95
N TYR A 199 -10.08 -11.96 1.66
CA TYR A 199 -10.84 -10.93 0.96
C TYR A 199 -12.35 -11.19 1.00
N LEU A 200 -12.81 -12.42 0.73
CA LEU A 200 -14.23 -12.75 0.76
C LEU A 200 -14.85 -12.56 2.16
N LYS A 201 -14.12 -12.92 3.22
CA LYS A 201 -14.55 -12.69 4.61
C LYS A 201 -14.69 -11.19 4.89
N ILE A 202 -13.71 -10.39 4.50
CA ILE A 202 -13.72 -8.93 4.70
C ILE A 202 -14.84 -8.30 3.88
N LYS A 203 -14.95 -8.63 2.59
CA LYS A 203 -16.03 -8.19 1.71
C LYS A 203 -17.41 -8.47 2.31
N GLY A 204 -17.59 -9.65 2.91
CA GLY A 204 -18.82 -10.02 3.61
C GLY A 204 -19.16 -9.13 4.81
N LYS A 205 -18.18 -8.47 5.45
CA LYS A 205 -18.41 -7.48 6.52
C LYS A 205 -19.06 -6.19 5.99
N TYR A 206 -18.86 -5.87 4.71
CA TYR A 206 -19.39 -4.66 4.06
C TYR A 206 -20.73 -4.92 3.36
N VAL A 207 -20.85 -6.05 2.66
CA VAL A 207 -22.03 -6.37 1.86
C VAL A 207 -23.06 -7.09 2.74
N ASN A 208 -23.90 -6.31 3.43
CA ASN A 208 -24.94 -6.82 4.34
C ASN A 208 -26.23 -7.23 3.59
N ASN A 209 -26.34 -8.44 3.03
CA ASN A 209 -27.58 -8.98 2.42
C ASN A 209 -28.37 -8.04 1.46
N GLU A 210 -27.76 -6.94 1.01
CA GLU A 210 -28.46 -5.89 0.28
C GLU A 210 -28.59 -6.24 -1.21
N SER A 211 -29.62 -5.66 -1.83
CA SER A 211 -30.01 -5.91 -3.22
C SER A 211 -28.99 -5.46 -4.28
N ASN A 212 -27.96 -4.67 -3.93
CA ASN A 212 -26.89 -4.28 -4.87
C ASN A 212 -25.48 -4.38 -4.25
N PRO A 213 -24.90 -5.58 -4.22
CA PRO A 213 -23.55 -5.83 -3.70
C PRO A 213 -22.45 -5.00 -4.37
N LEU A 214 -22.51 -4.81 -5.68
CA LEU A 214 -21.45 -4.14 -6.44
C LEU A 214 -21.31 -2.67 -6.03
N LYS A 215 -22.43 -1.97 -5.87
CA LYS A 215 -22.41 -0.56 -5.48
C LYS A 215 -21.79 -0.37 -4.09
N ILE A 216 -22.14 -1.22 -3.13
CA ILE A 216 -21.57 -1.18 -1.77
C ILE A 216 -20.07 -1.43 -1.82
N ILE A 217 -19.63 -2.40 -2.63
CA ILE A 217 -18.21 -2.68 -2.82
C ILE A 217 -17.50 -1.44 -3.39
N GLN A 218 -18.03 -0.84 -4.46
CA GLN A 218 -17.45 0.37 -5.08
C GLN A 218 -17.33 1.53 -4.09
N GLU A 219 -18.35 1.76 -3.26
CA GLU A 219 -18.35 2.80 -2.21
C GLU A 219 -17.34 2.52 -1.09
N ASN A 220 -16.92 1.26 -0.90
CA ASN A 220 -16.03 0.83 0.18
C ASN A 220 -14.71 0.23 -0.30
N SER A 221 -14.39 0.32 -1.59
CA SER A 221 -13.26 -0.40 -2.20
C SER A 221 -11.93 -0.15 -1.49
N ASP A 222 -11.64 1.10 -1.17
CA ASP A 222 -10.41 1.46 -0.46
C ASP A 222 -10.39 0.93 0.98
N ASN A 223 -11.52 0.97 1.69
CA ASN A 223 -11.62 0.42 3.04
C ASN A 223 -11.43 -1.10 3.04
N ILE A 224 -12.02 -1.80 2.06
CA ILE A 224 -11.89 -3.26 1.90
C ILE A 224 -10.42 -3.64 1.64
N ILE A 225 -9.71 -2.89 0.80
CA ILE A 225 -8.28 -3.10 0.54
C ILE A 225 -7.45 -2.84 1.80
N GLU A 226 -7.73 -1.75 2.52
CA GLU A 226 -7.00 -1.40 3.76
C GLU A 226 -7.23 -2.43 4.88
N ASP A 227 -8.45 -2.93 5.04
CA ASP A 227 -8.77 -3.97 6.02
C ASP A 227 -8.07 -5.29 5.66
N LEU A 228 -7.99 -5.62 4.35
CA LEU A 228 -7.27 -6.80 3.89
C LEU A 228 -5.76 -6.66 4.10
N GLU A 229 -5.19 -5.49 3.81
CA GLU A 229 -3.78 -5.20 4.08
C GLU A 229 -3.48 -5.39 5.58
N GLN A 230 -4.34 -4.88 6.46
CA GLN A 230 -4.17 -5.01 7.91
C GLN A 230 -4.24 -6.48 8.38
N GLU A 231 -5.23 -7.25 7.94
CA GLU A 231 -5.37 -8.66 8.32
C GLU A 231 -4.19 -9.52 7.83
N LEU A 232 -3.64 -9.22 6.65
CA LEU A 232 -2.42 -9.87 6.16
C LEU A 232 -1.19 -9.48 6.99
N ILE A 233 -1.04 -8.20 7.35
CA ILE A 233 0.04 -7.74 8.23
C ILE A 233 -0.04 -8.47 9.58
N ASP A 234 -1.22 -8.52 10.19
CA ASP A 234 -1.43 -9.15 11.49
C ASP A 234 -1.11 -10.65 11.45
N CYS A 235 -1.48 -11.31 10.35
CA CYS A 235 -1.09 -12.71 10.09
C CYS A 235 0.44 -12.86 10.03
N CYS A 236 1.14 -12.00 9.28
CA CYS A 236 2.58 -12.08 9.14
C CYS A 236 3.31 -11.76 10.45
N VAL A 237 2.84 -10.77 11.21
CA VAL A 237 3.38 -10.43 12.54
C VAL A 237 3.16 -11.58 13.52
N SER A 238 1.99 -12.22 13.51
CA SER A 238 1.70 -13.37 14.39
C SER A 238 2.56 -14.59 14.06
N TYR A 239 2.91 -14.79 12.79
CA TYR A 239 3.81 -15.85 12.36
C TYR A 239 5.30 -15.55 12.66
N ASN A 240 5.67 -14.28 12.75
CA ASN A 240 7.04 -13.81 12.98
C ASN A 240 7.42 -13.85 14.48
N THR A 241 7.18 -14.98 15.15
CA THR A 241 7.34 -15.15 16.61
C THR A 241 8.76 -14.93 17.10
N GLU A 242 9.76 -15.21 16.27
CA GLU A 242 11.18 -15.03 16.58
C GLU A 242 11.73 -13.65 16.13
N SER A 243 10.86 -12.77 15.60
CA SER A 243 11.24 -11.45 15.07
C SER A 243 12.33 -11.47 13.99
N GLU A 244 12.41 -12.55 13.21
CA GLU A 244 13.39 -12.69 12.12
C GLU A 244 13.16 -11.70 10.97
N ILE A 245 11.92 -11.26 10.78
CA ILE A 245 11.52 -10.31 9.74
C ILE A 245 11.28 -8.95 10.38
N TYR A 246 11.88 -7.89 9.83
CA TYR A 246 11.56 -6.53 10.29
C TYR A 246 10.12 -6.18 9.90
N HIS A 247 9.40 -5.49 10.78
CA HIS A 247 8.03 -5.06 10.53
C HIS A 247 7.89 -4.22 9.24
N GLU A 248 8.92 -3.44 8.93
CA GLU A 248 9.04 -2.64 7.72
C GLU A 248 9.00 -3.49 6.44
N ASP A 249 9.69 -4.64 6.48
CA ASP A 249 9.71 -5.61 5.38
C ASP A 249 8.35 -6.28 5.23
N ILE A 250 7.66 -6.57 6.34
CA ILE A 250 6.29 -7.11 6.33
C ILE A 250 5.33 -6.12 5.65
N LEU A 251 5.33 -4.84 6.07
CA LEU A 251 4.47 -3.81 5.49
C LEU A 251 4.67 -3.70 3.98
N PHE A 252 5.93 -3.66 3.56
CA PHE A 252 6.29 -3.58 2.16
C PHE A 252 5.84 -4.82 1.38
N GLY A 253 6.19 -6.01 1.87
CA GLY A 253 5.88 -7.25 1.17
C GLY A 253 4.38 -7.54 1.10
N VAL A 254 3.61 -7.21 2.14
CA VAL A 254 2.15 -7.29 2.09
C VAL A 254 1.58 -6.32 1.06
N SER A 255 2.08 -5.07 0.97
CA SER A 255 1.64 -4.12 -0.06
C SER A 255 1.87 -4.68 -1.49
N VAL A 256 3.02 -5.33 -1.70
CA VAL A 256 3.37 -5.96 -2.98
C VAL A 256 2.44 -7.14 -3.29
N ILE A 257 2.14 -7.97 -2.30
CA ILE A 257 1.23 -9.13 -2.42
C ILE A 257 -0.22 -8.69 -2.69
N ILE A 258 -0.71 -7.63 -2.04
CA ILE A 258 -2.04 -7.05 -2.29
C ILE A 258 -2.17 -6.65 -3.76
N VAL A 259 -1.15 -5.99 -4.32
CA VAL A 259 -1.17 -5.56 -5.73
C VAL A 259 -1.10 -6.75 -6.68
N ASP A 260 -0.29 -7.77 -6.39
CA ASP A 260 -0.27 -9.01 -7.17
C ASP A 260 -1.64 -9.70 -7.17
N ALA A 261 -2.25 -9.87 -5.99
CA ALA A 261 -3.58 -10.46 -5.85
C ALA A 261 -4.66 -9.64 -6.56
N PHE A 262 -4.54 -8.32 -6.57
CA PHE A 262 -5.42 -7.43 -7.33
C PHE A 262 -5.26 -7.67 -8.83
N MET A 263 -4.03 -7.69 -9.34
CA MET A 263 -3.74 -7.92 -10.76
C MET A 263 -4.19 -9.30 -11.24
N ARG A 264 -4.16 -10.32 -10.37
CA ARG A 264 -4.62 -11.69 -10.65
C ARG A 264 -6.11 -11.92 -10.40
N CYS A 265 -6.89 -10.86 -10.21
CA CYS A 265 -8.34 -11.00 -9.97
C CYS A 265 -8.70 -11.85 -8.74
N LYS A 266 -7.79 -11.98 -7.76
CA LYS A 266 -8.04 -12.72 -6.52
C LYS A 266 -8.77 -11.88 -5.48
N ILE A 267 -8.59 -10.56 -5.54
CA ILE A 267 -9.28 -9.55 -4.73
C ILE A 267 -9.92 -8.48 -5.63
N MET A 268 -10.93 -7.80 -5.11
CA MET A 268 -11.78 -6.85 -5.84
C MET A 268 -12.53 -7.49 -7.02
N GLU A 269 -13.61 -6.85 -7.47
CA GLU A 269 -14.44 -7.39 -8.54
C GLU A 269 -13.75 -7.22 -9.90
N CYS A 270 -13.94 -8.19 -10.80
CA CYS A 270 -13.35 -8.16 -12.13
C CYS A 270 -14.39 -7.69 -13.14
N PRO A 271 -14.10 -6.66 -13.95
CA PRO A 271 -15.00 -6.25 -15.01
C PRO A 271 -15.12 -7.38 -16.04
N VAL A 272 -16.34 -7.79 -16.34
CA VAL A 272 -16.67 -8.80 -17.37
C VAL A 272 -16.60 -8.18 -18.75
#